data_AF-A0A4Q1B5V2-F1
#
_entry.id   AF-A0A4Q1B5V2-F1
#
_cell.length_a   1.000
_cell.length_b   1.000
_cell.length_c   1.000
_cell.angle_alpha   90.00
_cell.angle_beta   90.00
_cell.angle_gamma   90.00
#
_symmetry.space_group_name_H-M   'P 1'
#
loop_
_entity.id
_entity.type
_entity.pdbx_description
1 polymer ?
#
loop_
_entity_poly.entity_id
_entity_poly.type
_entity_poly.pdbx_seq_one_letter_code
_entity_poly.pdbx_strand_id
1 'polypeptide(L)'
;MIFKPYKYYYTELLEALSNNEKLLEDGRISEDERNKYLKVIVEKYRFERISEKYEDEHRKFEVCLFGALLVFFITVIAIIYV
;
A
#
# COMPACT_ATOMS: atom_id res chain seq x y z
N MET A 1 -0.75 -10.38 -2.80
CA MET A 1 -1.09 -9.38 -1.77
C MET A 1 -2.49 -8.88 -2.08
N ILE A 2 -3.46 -9.06 -1.19
CA ILE A 2 -4.86 -8.66 -1.45
C ILE A 2 -5.00 -7.19 -1.04
N PHE A 3 -5.28 -6.32 -2.02
CA PHE A 3 -5.53 -4.89 -1.81
C PHE A 3 -6.80 -4.72 -0.95
N LYS A 4 -6.66 -4.11 0.22
CA LYS A 4 -7.82 -3.67 1.01
C LYS A 4 -8.18 -2.24 0.57
N PRO A 5 -9.46 -1.94 0.29
CA PRO A 5 -9.88 -0.58 -0.03
C PRO A 5 -9.47 0.39 1.08
N TYR A 6 -9.11 1.63 0.72
CA TYR A 6 -8.66 2.71 1.62
C TYR A 6 -9.53 2.89 2.89
N LYS A 7 -10.83 2.56 2.80
CA LYS A 7 -11.79 2.57 3.91
C LYS A 7 -11.41 1.58 5.03
N TYR A 8 -10.94 0.39 4.70
CA TYR A 8 -10.55 -0.65 5.67
C TYR A 8 -9.23 -0.33 6.35
N TYR A 9 -8.34 0.37 5.65
CA TYR A 9 -7.04 0.79 6.16
C TYR A 9 -7.14 1.77 7.33
N TYR A 10 -8.05 2.74 7.21
CA TYR A 10 -8.32 3.70 8.27
C TYR A 10 -8.98 3.04 9.49
N THR A 11 -9.87 2.07 9.26
CA THR A 11 -10.50 1.29 10.35
C THR A 11 -9.46 0.47 11.11
N GLU A 12 -8.56 -0.21 10.41
CA GLU A 12 -7.50 -1.02 11.04
C GLU A 12 -6.49 -0.16 11.82
N LEU A 13 -6.16 1.04 11.32
CA LEU A 13 -5.33 1.99 12.05
C LEU A 13 -6.02 2.47 13.33
N LEU A 14 -7.29 2.85 13.24
CA LEU A 14 -8.07 3.30 14.40
C LEU A 14 -8.23 2.18 15.43
N GLU A 15 -8.44 0.94 14.99
CA GLU A 15 -8.54 -0.21 15.86
C GLU A 15 -7.21 -0.50 16.57
N ALA A 16 -6.09 -0.43 15.85
CA ALA A 16 -4.75 -0.59 16.43
C ALA A 16 -4.43 0.51 17.44
N LEU A 17 -4.78 1.77 17.16
CA LEU A 17 -4.62 2.89 18.08
C LEU A 17 -5.51 2.73 19.32
N SER A 18 -6.79 2.40 19.14
CA SER A 18 -7.72 2.17 20.23
C SER A 18 -7.27 1.01 21.13
N ASN A 19 -6.74 -0.06 20.55
CA ASN A 19 -6.22 -1.18 21.32
C ASN A 19 -4.96 -0.81 22.11
N ASN A 20 -4.07 0.03 21.55
CA ASN A 20 -2.90 0.54 22.25
C ASN A 20 -3.28 1.39 23.48
N GLU A 21 -4.31 2.23 23.36
CA GLU A 21 -4.85 2.99 24.49
C GLU A 21 -5.51 2.08 25.53
N LYS A 22 -6.31 1.09 25.10
CA LYS A 22 -6.93 0.12 26.04
C LYS A 22 -5.90 -0.64 26.87
N LEU A 23 -4.77 -1.03 26.26
CA LEU A 23 -3.71 -1.71 27.01
C LEU A 23 -3.10 -0.82 28.10
N LEU A 24 -3.04 0.49 27.88
CA LEU A 24 -2.59 1.47 28.88
C LEU A 24 -3.65 1.66 29.97
N GLU A 25 -4.92 1.83 29.57
CA GLU A 25 -6.07 1.95 30.50
C GLU A 25 -6.22 0.72 31.40
N ASP A 26 -6.01 -0.48 30.85
CA ASP A 26 -6.03 -1.75 31.57
C ASP A 26 -4.78 -1.96 32.46
N GLY A 27 -3.79 -1.05 32.42
CA GLY A 27 -2.54 -1.15 33.16
C GLY A 27 -1.63 -2.30 32.70
N ARG A 28 -1.84 -2.82 31.49
CA ARG A 28 -1.08 -3.94 30.92
C ARG A 28 0.24 -3.51 30.30
N ILE A 29 0.34 -2.24 29.93
CA ILE A 29 1.55 -1.59 29.41
C ILE A 29 1.74 -0.24 30.09
N SER A 30 2.99 0.19 30.19
CA SER A 30 3.36 1.54 30.66
C SER A 30 3.21 2.60 29.56
N GLU A 31 3.24 3.89 29.94
CA GLU A 31 3.21 4.99 28.96
C GLU A 31 4.37 4.94 27.96
N ASP A 32 5.56 4.53 28.41
CA ASP A 32 6.74 4.39 27.56
C ASP A 32 6.57 3.27 26.53
N GLU A 33 5.97 2.16 26.94
CA GLU A 33 5.63 1.05 26.04
C GLU A 33 4.53 1.43 25.06
N ARG A 34 3.48 2.14 25.52
CA ARG A 34 2.43 2.70 24.66
C ARG A 34 3.03 3.59 23.59
N ASN A 35 3.95 4.49 23.95
CA ASN A 35 4.62 5.39 23.02
C ASN A 35 5.49 4.64 22.01
N LYS A 36 6.16 3.57 22.43
CA LYS A 36 6.92 2.69 21.55
C LYS A 36 6.01 1.98 20.54
N TYR A 37 4.90 1.40 21.00
CA TYR A 37 3.92 0.76 20.11
C TYR A 37 3.27 1.76 19.16
N LEU A 38 2.99 2.98 19.62
CA LEU A 38 2.45 4.05 18.79
C LEU A 38 3.37 4.38 17.61
N LYS A 39 4.68 4.49 17.87
CA LYS A 39 5.68 4.71 16.81
C LYS A 39 5.67 3.59 15.77
N VAL A 40 5.62 2.34 16.22
CA VAL A 40 5.59 1.16 15.34
C VAL A 40 4.31 1.14 14.50
N ILE A 41 3.15 1.43 15.10
CA ILE A 41 1.87 1.54 14.39
C ILE A 41 1.97 2.62 13.30
N VAL A 42 2.44 3.82 13.64
CA VAL A 42 2.54 4.92 12.66
C VAL A 42 3.53 4.61 11.54
N GLU A 43 4.69 4.03 11.85
CA GLU A 43 5.69 3.65 10.84
C GLU A 43 5.18 2.57 9.89
N LYS A 44 4.60 1.50 10.42
CA LYS A 44 4.03 0.41 9.60
C LYS A 44 3.03 0.97 8.59
N TYR A 45 2.15 1.85 9.06
CA TYR A 45 1.12 2.40 8.19
C TYR A 45 1.66 3.45 7.18
N ARG A 46 2.78 4.10 7.50
CA ARG A 46 3.49 4.99 6.55
C ARG A 46 4.18 4.19 5.45
N PHE A 47 4.81 3.07 5.77
CA PHE A 47 5.49 2.20 4.81
C PHE A 47 4.53 1.56 3.82
N GLU A 48 3.40 1.05 4.31
CA GLU A 48 2.35 0.46 3.47
C GLU A 48 1.80 1.48 2.45
N ARG A 49 1.56 2.74 2.86
CA ARG A 49 1.16 3.81 1.92
C ARG A 49 2.20 4.09 0.82
N ILE A 50 3.49 4.04 1.17
CA ILE A 50 4.58 4.23 0.20
C ILE A 50 4.62 3.05 -0.77
N SER A 51 4.55 1.82 -0.24
CA SER A 51 4.53 0.59 -1.04
C SER A 51 3.37 0.57 -2.04
N GLU A 52 2.16 0.94 -1.60
CA GLU A 52 0.99 1.01 -2.49
C GLU A 52 1.19 2.03 -3.62
N LYS A 53 1.76 3.20 -3.32
CA LYS A 53 2.03 4.21 -4.35
C LYS A 53 3.03 3.70 -5.39
N TYR A 54 4.07 3.00 -4.97
CA TYR A 54 5.04 2.39 -5.88
C TYR A 54 4.43 1.25 -6.71
N GLU A 55 3.60 0.39 -6.13
CA GLU A 55 2.92 -0.68 -6.87
C GLU A 55 1.90 -0.13 -7.90
N ASP A 56 1.16 0.92 -7.56
CA ASP A 56 0.23 1.58 -8.48
C ASP A 56 0.96 2.23 -9.67
N GLU A 57 2.08 2.90 -9.40
CA GLU A 57 2.94 3.47 -10.45
C GLU A 57 3.56 2.36 -11.33
N HIS A 58 3.99 1.25 -10.72
CA HIS A 58 4.53 0.09 -11.43
C HIS A 58 3.48 -0.57 -12.34
N ARG A 59 2.27 -0.80 -11.84
CA ARG A 59 1.17 -1.36 -12.65
C ARG A 59 0.81 -0.47 -13.83
N LYS A 60 0.77 0.86 -13.63
CA LYS A 60 0.53 1.81 -14.73
C LYS A 60 1.63 1.73 -15.79
N PHE A 61 2.88 1.60 -15.35
CA PHE A 61 4.02 1.44 -16.24
C PHE A 61 3.94 0.15 -17.07
N GLU A 62 3.63 -0.99 -16.43
CA GLU A 62 3.47 -2.29 -17.11
C GLU A 62 2.38 -2.25 -18.19
N VAL A 63 1.22 -1.66 -17.88
CA VAL A 63 0.12 -1.51 -18.84
C VAL A 63 0.54 -0.64 -20.03
N CYS A 64 1.26 0.45 -19.78
CA CYS A 64 1.75 1.35 -20.83
C CYS A 64 2.78 0.66 -21.73
N LEU A 65 3.73 -0.09 -21.14
CA LEU A 65 4.74 -0.87 -21.86
C LEU A 65 4.09 -1.93 -22.76
N PHE A 66 3.10 -2.66 -22.22
CA PHE A 66 2.36 -3.66 -22.98
C PHE A 66 1.63 -3.03 -24.17
N GLY A 67 0.95 -1.90 -23.97
CA GLY A 67 0.30 -1.15 -25.05
C GLY A 67 1.29 -0.71 -26.13
N ALA A 68 2.45 -0.17 -25.75
CA ALA A 68 3.48 0.27 -26.68
C ALA A 68 4.04 -0.89 -27.52
N LEU A 69 4.32 -2.05 -26.89
CA LEU A 69 4.79 -3.25 -27.58
C LEU A 69 3.76 -3.78 -28.57
N LEU A 70 2.48 -3.75 -28.20
CA LEU A 70 1.39 -4.23 -29.04
C LEU A 70 1.22 -3.34 -30.28
N VAL A 71 1.27 -2.02 -30.11
CA VAL A 71 1.26 -1.06 -31.24
C VAL A 71 2.47 -1.27 -32.14
N PHE A 72 3.67 -1.41 -31.57
CA PHE A 72 4.88 -1.68 -32.33
C PHE A 72 4.74 -2.96 -33.17
N PHE A 73 4.22 -4.04 -32.59
CA PHE A 73 4.02 -5.31 -33.28
C PHE A 73 3.03 -5.18 -34.44
N ILE A 74 1.89 -4.49 -34.23
CA ILE A 74 0.91 -4.21 -35.29
C ILE A 74 1.55 -3.39 -36.41
N THR A 75 2.32 -2.36 -36.09
CA THR A 75 2.99 -1.54 -37.12
C THR A 75 4.01 -2.33 -37.91
N VAL A 76 4.78 -3.21 -37.27
CA VAL A 76 5.77 -4.06 -37.95
C VAL A 76 5.07 -5.05 -38.89
N ILE A 77 3.98 -5.70 -38.43
CA ILE A 77 3.17 -6.56 -39.28
C ILE A 77 2.60 -5.77 -40.47
N ALA A 78 2.01 -4.60 -40.23
CA ALA A 78 1.46 -3.77 -41.29
C ALA A 78 2.50 -3.39 -42.34
N ILE A 79 3.75 -3.13 -41.93
CA ILE A 79 4.86 -2.82 -42.85
C ILE A 79 5.33 -4.06 -43.64
N ILE A 80 5.31 -5.25 -43.03
CA ILE A 80 5.75 -6.51 -43.69
C ILE A 80 4.74 -7.01 -44.72
N TYR A 81 3.44 -6.76 -44.48
CA TYR A 81 2.34 -7.23 -45.33
C TYR A 81 1.81 -6.17 -46.31
N VAL A 82 2.51 -5.03 -46.44
CA VAL A 82 2.31 -3.99 -47.48
C VAL A 82 3.44 -4.09 -48.49
#